data_AF-A0A0F9MUR9-F1
#
_entry.id   AF-A0A0F9MUR9-F1
#
_cell.length_a   1.000
_cell.length_b   1.000
_cell.length_c   1.000
_cell.angle_alpha   90.00
_cell.angle_beta   90.00
_cell.angle_gamma   90.00
#
_symmetry.space_group_name_H-M   'P 1'
#
loop_
_entity.id
_entity.type
_entity.pdbx_description
1 polymer ?
#
loop_
_entity_poly.entity_id
_entity_poly.type
_entity_poly.pdbx_seq_one_letter_code
_entity_poly.pdbx_strand_id
1 'polypeptide(L)'
;MNPEESTVGKLIAEWLEVIMQGAHQSRENAKKMSDGLQTRIRPKKNKPRILDHKTHIRQKKIQDALARKLPDLKKLIYSEPAITDHDWGANDYIELYYEHYTIVVQKLCEITTSVG
;
A
#
# COMPACT_ATOMS: atom_id res chain seq x y z
N MET A 1 -29.06 1.13 3.28
CA MET A 1 -27.64 0.85 2.97
C MET A 1 -27.53 0.65 1.47
N ASN A 2 -26.86 1.55 0.75
CA ASN A 2 -26.67 1.37 -0.69
C ASN A 2 -25.76 0.15 -0.92
N PRO A 3 -26.07 -0.74 -1.88
CA PRO A 3 -25.20 -1.87 -2.22
C PRO A 3 -23.78 -1.43 -2.63
N GLU A 4 -23.66 -0.21 -3.16
CA GLU A 4 -22.37 0.38 -3.57
C GLU A 4 -21.50 0.77 -2.38
N GLU A 5 -22.07 1.38 -1.33
CA GLU A 5 -21.38 1.67 -0.06
C GLU A 5 -20.87 0.38 0.58
N SER A 6 -21.63 -0.72 0.51
CA SER A 6 -21.20 -2.02 0.99
C SER A 6 -20.00 -2.58 0.21
N THR A 7 -19.96 -2.36 -1.11
CA THR A 7 -18.86 -2.87 -1.94
C THR A 7 -17.59 -2.03 -1.78
N VAL A 8 -17.72 -0.70 -1.69
CA VAL A 8 -16.58 0.20 -1.42
C VAL A 8 -16.00 -0.09 -0.05
N GLY A 9 -16.82 -0.20 1.00
CA GLY A 9 -16.36 -0.52 2.35
C GLY A 9 -15.63 -1.87 2.41
N LYS A 10 -16.13 -2.90 1.71
CA LYS A 10 -15.45 -4.20 1.60
C LYS A 10 -14.08 -4.10 0.92
N LEU A 11 -13.97 -3.34 -0.17
CA LEU A 11 -12.70 -3.15 -0.87
C LEU A 11 -11.68 -2.38 -0.02
N ILE A 12 -12.13 -1.37 0.73
CA ILE A 12 -11.27 -0.61 1.66
C ILE A 12 -10.77 -1.51 2.80
N ALA A 13 -11.66 -2.33 3.39
CA ALA A 13 -11.27 -3.30 4.41
C ALA A 13 -10.29 -4.36 3.88
N GLU A 14 -10.56 -4.91 2.69
CA GLU A 14 -9.64 -5.85 2.03
C GLU A 14 -8.28 -5.20 1.75
N TRP A 15 -8.25 -3.93 1.37
CA TRP A 15 -7.00 -3.20 1.15
C TRP A 15 -6.19 -3.10 2.46
N LEU A 16 -6.83 -2.76 3.58
CA LEU A 16 -6.15 -2.72 4.88
C LEU A 16 -5.53 -4.07 5.24
N GLU A 17 -6.27 -5.16 5.05
CA GLU A 17 -5.76 -6.52 5.29
C GLU A 17 -4.56 -6.85 4.39
N VAL A 18 -4.61 -6.48 3.11
CA VAL A 18 -3.50 -6.68 2.16
C VAL A 18 -2.27 -5.87 2.56
N ILE A 19 -2.44 -4.64 3.06
CA ILE A 19 -1.35 -3.82 3.59
C ILE A 19 -0.69 -4.52 4.80
N MET A 20 -1.48 -5.00 5.76
CA MET A 20 -0.97 -5.69 6.95
C MET A 20 -0.22 -6.99 6.58
N GLN A 21 -0.82 -7.80 5.69
CA GLN A 21 -0.19 -9.03 5.18
C GLN A 21 1.10 -8.73 4.42
N GLY A 22 1.09 -7.69 3.58
CA GLY A 22 2.27 -7.28 2.81
C GLY A 22 3.40 -6.79 3.71
N ALA A 23 3.10 -6.02 4.75
CA ALA A 23 4.09 -5.54 5.70
C ALA A 23 4.74 -6.72 6.45
N HIS A 24 3.95 -7.71 6.86
CA HIS A 24 4.47 -8.93 7.47
C HIS A 24 5.34 -9.73 6.48
N GLN A 25 4.82 -10.05 5.31
CA GLN A 25 5.53 -10.88 4.32
C GLN A 25 6.80 -10.20 3.78
N SER A 26 6.78 -8.88 3.61
CA SER A 26 7.96 -8.13 3.21
C SER A 26 9.06 -8.18 4.26
N ARG A 27 8.72 -8.14 5.57
CA ARG A 27 9.70 -8.35 6.65
C ARG A 27 10.26 -9.77 6.62
N GLU A 28 9.42 -10.77 6.41
CA GLU A 28 9.88 -12.17 6.29
C GLU A 28 10.77 -12.39 5.05
N ASN A 29 10.51 -11.69 3.95
CA ASN A 29 11.37 -11.74 2.77
C ASN A 29 12.69 -11.00 3.00
N ALA A 30 12.64 -9.83 3.65
CA ALA A 30 13.83 -9.05 4.01
C ALA A 30 14.76 -9.83 4.95
N LYS A 31 14.23 -10.54 5.94
CA LYS A 31 15.02 -11.39 6.86
C LYS A 31 15.86 -12.46 6.15
N LYS A 32 15.49 -12.86 4.94
CA LYS A 32 16.21 -13.86 4.14
C LYS A 32 17.32 -13.26 3.25
N MET A 33 17.46 -11.94 3.24
CA MET A 33 18.53 -11.22 2.54
C MET A 33 19.84 -11.27 3.34
N SER A 34 20.97 -10.90 2.73
CA SER A 34 22.31 -11.00 3.34
C SER A 34 22.41 -10.32 4.71
N ASP A 35 21.90 -9.10 4.82
CA ASP A 35 21.92 -8.30 6.06
C ASP A 35 20.50 -8.17 6.67
N GLY A 36 19.60 -9.09 6.29
CA GLY A 36 18.23 -9.08 6.75
C GLY A 36 17.52 -7.76 6.45
N LEU A 37 16.85 -7.21 7.47
CA LEU A 37 16.14 -5.93 7.44
C LEU A 37 17.05 -4.71 7.17
N GLN A 38 18.35 -4.82 7.41
CA GLN A 38 19.32 -3.74 7.22
C GLN A 38 19.96 -3.76 5.82
N THR A 39 19.59 -4.74 4.99
CA THR A 39 20.10 -4.82 3.62
C THR A 39 19.84 -3.51 2.89
N ARG A 40 20.92 -2.88 2.42
CA ARG A 40 20.87 -1.64 1.66
C ARG A 40 20.44 -1.93 0.22
N ILE A 41 19.41 -1.23 -0.24
CA ILE A 41 18.86 -1.38 -1.58
C ILE A 41 18.73 0.01 -2.20
N ARG A 42 19.35 0.21 -3.36
CA ARG A 42 19.18 1.43 -4.13
C ARG A 42 17.81 1.47 -4.81
N PRO A 43 17.04 2.57 -4.71
CA PRO A 43 15.73 2.66 -5.32
C PRO A 43 15.84 2.68 -6.84
N LYS A 44 14.84 2.12 -7.53
CA LYS A 44 14.76 2.17 -8.99
C LYS A 44 13.72 3.19 -9.38
N LYS A 45 14.13 4.24 -10.12
CA LYS A 45 13.25 5.31 -10.62
C LYS A 45 12.50 6.06 -9.52
N ASN A 46 13.15 6.34 -8.38
CA ASN A 46 12.53 7.01 -7.23
C ASN A 46 11.24 6.31 -6.75
N LYS A 47 11.23 4.97 -6.77
CA LYS A 47 10.14 4.16 -6.24
C LYS A 47 10.63 3.23 -5.15
N PRO A 48 9.83 2.99 -4.09
CA PRO A 48 10.13 1.98 -3.09
C PRO A 48 10.40 0.62 -3.72
N ARG A 49 11.35 -0.11 -3.16
CA ARG A 49 11.52 -1.52 -3.50
C ARG A 49 10.33 -2.30 -2.95
N ILE A 50 9.64 -3.01 -3.83
CA ILE A 50 8.63 -3.99 -3.43
C ILE A 50 9.33 -5.30 -3.04
N LEU A 51 9.16 -5.71 -1.78
CA LEU A 51 9.76 -6.93 -1.24
C LEU A 51 8.78 -8.11 -1.18
N ASP A 52 7.47 -7.85 -1.28
CA ASP A 52 6.45 -8.86 -1.54
C ASP A 52 5.60 -8.51 -2.77
N HIS A 53 5.93 -9.14 -3.90
CA HIS A 53 5.22 -8.92 -5.16
C HIS A 53 3.79 -9.48 -5.15
N LYS A 54 3.50 -10.53 -4.35
CA LYS A 54 2.18 -11.16 -4.34
C LYS A 54 1.14 -10.24 -3.74
N THR A 55 1.39 -9.67 -2.57
CA THR A 55 0.48 -8.68 -1.96
C THR A 55 0.45 -7.39 -2.77
N HIS A 56 1.57 -6.96 -3.37
CA HIS A 56 1.58 -5.79 -4.26
C HIS A 56 0.62 -5.94 -5.45
N ILE A 57 0.61 -7.10 -6.11
CA ILE A 57 -0.34 -7.36 -7.22
C ILE A 57 -1.78 -7.34 -6.72
N ARG A 58 -2.07 -7.94 -5.55
CA ARG A 58 -3.41 -7.91 -4.94
C ARG A 58 -3.84 -6.47 -4.63
N GLN A 59 -2.95 -5.68 -4.03
CA GLN A 59 -3.16 -4.26 -3.77
C GLN A 59 -3.54 -3.51 -5.05
N LYS A 60 -2.79 -3.69 -6.14
CA LYS A 60 -3.09 -3.01 -7.42
C LYS A 60 -4.49 -3.36 -7.94
N LYS A 61 -4.91 -4.63 -7.84
CA LYS A 61 -6.28 -5.04 -8.23
C LYS A 61 -7.36 -4.34 -7.41
N ILE A 62 -7.14 -4.19 -6.10
CA ILE A 62 -8.07 -3.49 -5.21
C ILE A 62 -8.09 -1.99 -5.54
N GLN A 63 -6.92 -1.37 -5.74
CA GLN A 63 -6.79 0.01 -6.19
C GLN A 63 -7.54 0.25 -7.50
N ASP A 64 -7.40 -0.62 -8.49
CA ASP A 64 -8.10 -0.54 -9.78
C ASP A 64 -9.63 -0.69 -9.63
N ALA A 65 -10.08 -1.55 -8.71
CA ALA A 65 -11.50 -1.71 -8.40
C ALA A 65 -12.08 -0.47 -7.71
N LEU A 66 -11.38 0.05 -6.69
CA LEU A 66 -11.76 1.28 -5.98
C LEU A 66 -11.75 2.49 -6.90
N ALA A 67 -10.73 2.65 -7.75
CA ALA A 67 -10.60 3.76 -8.70
C ALA A 67 -11.72 3.79 -9.75
N ARG A 68 -12.34 2.65 -10.06
CA ARG A 68 -13.53 2.59 -10.93
C ARG A 68 -14.79 3.06 -10.22
N LYS A 69 -14.91 2.80 -8.92
CA LYS A 69 -16.06 3.19 -8.09
C LYS A 69 -15.95 4.62 -7.56
N LEU A 70 -14.73 5.09 -7.33
CA LEU A 70 -14.41 6.40 -6.75
C LEU A 70 -13.49 7.17 -7.72
N PRO A 71 -13.97 7.53 -8.92
CA PRO A 71 -13.14 8.14 -9.96
C PRO A 71 -12.50 9.46 -9.51
N ASP A 72 -13.20 10.25 -8.68
CA ASP A 72 -12.71 11.53 -8.17
C ASP A 72 -11.54 11.36 -7.18
N LEU A 73 -11.43 10.18 -6.57
CA LEU A 73 -10.37 9.85 -5.61
C LEU A 73 -9.20 9.07 -6.23
N LYS A 74 -9.17 8.89 -7.56
CA LYS A 74 -8.09 8.17 -8.28
C LYS A 74 -6.68 8.64 -7.89
N LYS A 75 -6.48 9.96 -7.78
CA LYS A 75 -5.17 10.53 -7.41
C LYS A 75 -4.74 10.10 -6.01
N LEU A 76 -5.67 10.03 -5.06
CA LEU A 76 -5.40 9.54 -3.71
C LEU A 76 -5.13 8.04 -3.72
N ILE A 77 -5.98 7.26 -4.39
CA ILE A 77 -5.89 5.79 -4.47
C ILE A 77 -4.56 5.34 -5.08
N TYR A 78 -4.10 5.99 -6.14
CA TYR A 78 -2.83 5.66 -6.82
C TYR A 78 -1.63 6.47 -6.33
N SER A 79 -1.78 7.27 -5.27
CA SER A 79 -0.64 7.98 -4.72
C SER A 79 0.46 6.98 -4.31
N GLU A 80 1.72 7.35 -4.54
CA GLU A 80 2.89 6.56 -4.16
C GLU A 80 3.75 7.39 -3.21
N PRO A 81 4.41 6.77 -2.22
CA PRO A 81 5.31 7.50 -1.35
C PRO A 81 6.52 8.01 -2.14
N ALA A 82 6.99 9.20 -1.80
CA ALA A 82 8.21 9.74 -2.36
C ALA A 82 9.44 9.13 -1.70
N ILE A 83 10.47 8.86 -2.49
CA ILE A 83 11.76 8.38 -1.99
C ILE A 83 12.91 9.12 -2.70
N THR A 84 13.97 9.38 -1.97
CA THR A 84 15.19 10.03 -2.45
C THR A 84 16.20 9.00 -2.97
N ASP A 85 17.08 9.39 -3.91
CA ASP A 85 18.07 8.51 -4.57
C ASP A 85 19.32 8.23 -3.70
N HIS A 86 19.12 7.83 -2.45
CA HIS A 86 20.17 7.22 -1.62
C HIS A 86 19.85 5.75 -1.35
N ASP A 87 20.75 5.02 -0.70
CA ASP A 87 20.51 3.62 -0.34
C ASP A 87 19.70 3.53 0.94
N TRP A 88 18.53 2.90 0.86
CA TRP A 88 17.62 2.70 1.99
C TRP A 88 17.77 1.27 2.51
N GLY A 89 17.58 1.06 3.80
CA GLY A 89 17.44 -0.28 4.37
C GLY A 89 16.14 -0.94 3.91
N ALA A 90 16.13 -2.27 3.85
CA ALA A 90 14.92 -3.03 3.54
C ALA A 90 13.76 -2.69 4.50
N ASN A 91 14.05 -2.45 5.79
CA ASN A 91 13.05 -2.00 6.75
C ASN A 91 12.47 -0.63 6.41
N ASP A 92 13.32 0.34 6.03
CA ASP A 92 12.89 1.69 5.68
C ASP A 92 11.91 1.68 4.50
N TYR A 93 12.16 0.82 3.49
CA TYR A 93 11.22 0.61 2.39
C TYR A 93 9.87 0.06 2.83
N ILE A 94 9.89 -0.89 3.77
CA ILE A 94 8.68 -1.54 4.29
C ILE A 94 7.84 -0.51 5.03
N GLU A 95 8.44 0.22 5.97
CA GLU A 95 7.76 1.24 6.77
C GLU A 95 7.18 2.32 5.86
N LEU A 96 8.01 2.95 5.02
CA LEU A 96 7.57 3.99 4.11
C LEU A 96 6.41 3.55 3.21
N TYR A 97 6.50 2.36 2.60
CA TYR A 97 5.48 1.88 1.67
C TYR A 97 4.16 1.57 2.38
N TYR A 98 4.19 0.80 3.46
CA TYR A 98 2.96 0.32 4.10
C TYR A 98 2.32 1.37 5.01
N GLU A 99 3.09 2.29 5.62
CA GLU A 99 2.54 3.44 6.33
C GLU A 99 1.82 4.40 5.40
N HIS A 100 2.43 4.72 4.24
CA HIS A 100 1.78 5.57 3.22
C HIS A 100 0.41 5.02 2.84
N TYR A 101 0.33 3.73 2.51
CA TYR A 101 -0.94 3.13 2.11
C TYR A 101 -1.93 2.95 3.27
N THR A 102 -1.45 2.81 4.51
CA THR A 102 -2.32 2.84 5.70
C THR A 102 -3.01 4.20 5.82
N ILE A 103 -2.27 5.30 5.64
CA ILE A 103 -2.81 6.67 5.65
C ILE A 103 -3.80 6.87 4.50
N VAL A 104 -3.49 6.37 3.30
CA VAL A 104 -4.42 6.44 2.15
C VAL A 104 -5.74 5.74 2.48
N VAL A 105 -5.69 4.52 3.03
CA VAL A 105 -6.88 3.77 3.42
C VAL A 105 -7.67 4.48 4.51
N GLN A 106 -7.02 5.02 5.54
CA GLN A 106 -7.68 5.79 6.60
C GLN A 106 -8.43 7.01 6.04
N LYS A 107 -7.79 7.78 5.16
CA LYS A 107 -8.44 8.92 4.48
C LYS A 107 -9.63 8.48 3.65
N LEU A 108 -9.54 7.34 2.95
CA LEU A 108 -10.67 6.80 2.19
C LEU A 108 -11.82 6.38 3.10
N CYS A 109 -11.54 5.76 4.25
CA CYS A 109 -12.56 5.49 5.27
C CYS A 109 -13.27 6.78 5.68
N GLU A 110 -12.53 7.80 6.11
CA GLU A 110 -13.09 9.08 6.57
C GLU A 110 -13.97 9.76 5.51
N ILE A 111 -13.49 9.83 4.27
CA ILE A 111 -14.24 10.44 3.16
C ILE A 111 -15.53 9.66 2.88
N THR A 112 -15.47 8.33 2.89
CA THR A 112 -16.63 7.50 2.52
C THR A 112 -17.65 7.34 3.65
N THR A 113 -17.26 7.51 4.92
CA THR A 113 -18.17 7.51 6.07
C THR A 113 -18.75 8.88 6.38
N SER A 114 -18.06 9.98 6.05
CA SER A 114 -18.54 11.35 6.30
C SER A 114 -19.59 11.84 5.29
N VAL A 115 -19.79 11.10 4.20
CA VAL A 115 -20.73 11.43 3.11
C VAL A 115 -21.99 10.54 3.19
N GLY A 116 -22.10 9.66 4.20
CA GLY A 116 -23.19 8.73 4.42
C GLY A 116 -24.13 9.10 5.56
#